data_AF-A0A7C3WWR3-F1
#
_entry.id   AF-A0A7C3WWR3-F1
#
_cell.length_a   1.000
_cell.length_b   1.000
_cell.length_c   1.000
_cell.angle_alpha   90.00
_cell.angle_beta   90.00
_cell.angle_gamma   90.00
#
_symmetry.space_group_name_H-M   'P 1'
#
loop_
_entity.id
_entity.type
_entity.pdbx_description
1 polymer ?
#
loop_
_entity_poly.entity_id
_entity_poly.type
_entity_poly.pdbx_seq_one_letter_code
_entity_poly.pdbx_strand_id
1 'polypeptide(L)'
;MSKICFLGAGSTVFAKNVLGDCMHVEALKDATVALLDIDPERLGESERMVKNLNKTLGADMKIESYLAEDAEKAFKDANYIVNAIQVGGYEPCTVIDFEIPKKYGLRQTIGDTLGIGGIFRALRTIPVMLKYCEIIEKVAPDALLLNYTNPMAMVTGAILKATSVRTVGLCHSVQVCAPQLCLMLELPDDDLQWKIAGINHQAWLLEVKRHGEDLYTEIKRRAELPEYRWKDTVRFEIMKRFGYYVTESSEHNAEYVPWFIKSKAPQLIDEFNIPLDEYPKRCMAQIEAWKYIRDELTSLDKPLSHERTHEYASYILEAIETGKPFTFGGNVLNYGLITNLPYKCCVEVMCVADRSGITPTYVGDLPVQCAALNRTNINVQEVTIEAVLKGKKEHIYQAAMLDPHTSAELTIDEIIHLCDDLMEAHGSWLPEFH
;
A
#
# COMPACT_ATOMS: atom_id res chain seq x y z
N MET A 1 1.91 -10.72 -27.78
CA MET A 1 2.86 -9.77 -27.17
C MET A 1 2.10 -9.03 -26.09
N SER A 2 2.52 -9.18 -24.85
CA SER A 2 1.83 -8.58 -23.72
C SER A 2 2.14 -7.08 -23.65
N LYS A 3 1.20 -6.29 -23.14
CA LYS A 3 1.38 -4.86 -22.87
C LYS A 3 1.22 -4.58 -21.38
N ILE A 4 2.25 -3.97 -20.80
CA ILE A 4 2.33 -3.58 -19.40
C ILE A 4 2.28 -2.06 -19.34
N CYS A 5 1.22 -1.50 -18.78
CA CYS A 5 1.15 -0.07 -18.50
C CYS A 5 1.60 0.21 -17.06
N PHE A 6 2.47 1.19 -16.87
CA PHE A 6 2.89 1.65 -15.56
C PHE A 6 2.36 3.07 -15.31
N LEU A 7 1.31 3.16 -14.50
CA LEU A 7 0.64 4.41 -14.11
C LEU A 7 1.32 5.00 -12.87
N GLY A 8 1.84 6.22 -13.00
CA GLY A 8 2.72 6.85 -12.01
C GLY A 8 4.19 6.56 -12.27
N ALA A 9 4.60 6.51 -13.54
CA ALA A 9 5.96 6.13 -13.95
C ALA A 9 7.05 7.07 -13.41
N GLY A 10 6.73 8.30 -13.03
CA GLY A 10 7.65 9.25 -12.41
C GLY A 10 8.19 8.80 -11.05
N SER A 11 7.64 7.74 -10.46
CA SER A 11 8.27 7.00 -9.36
C SER A 11 9.45 6.17 -9.87
N THR A 12 10.52 6.83 -10.30
CA THR A 12 11.61 6.22 -11.09
C THR A 12 12.23 4.98 -10.45
N VAL A 13 12.45 4.98 -9.13
CA VAL A 13 13.01 3.82 -8.41
C VAL A 13 12.03 2.64 -8.40
N PHE A 14 10.73 2.90 -8.20
CA PHE A 14 9.73 1.85 -8.19
C PHE A 14 9.48 1.30 -9.60
N ALA A 15 9.40 2.18 -10.60
CA ALA A 15 9.34 1.79 -12.01
C ALA A 15 10.56 0.96 -12.42
N LYS A 16 11.76 1.34 -11.98
CA LYS A 16 13.00 0.54 -12.17
C LYS A 16 12.83 -0.87 -11.62
N ASN A 17 12.37 -1.01 -10.38
CA ASN A 17 12.28 -2.32 -9.74
C ASN A 17 11.27 -3.21 -10.44
N VAL A 18 10.03 -2.74 -10.64
CA VAL A 18 8.98 -3.54 -11.26
C VAL A 18 9.29 -3.89 -12.71
N LEU A 19 9.68 -2.91 -13.53
CA LEU A 19 9.91 -3.14 -14.96
C LEU A 19 11.23 -3.88 -15.21
N GLY A 20 12.26 -3.58 -14.41
CA GLY A 20 13.51 -4.34 -14.42
C GLY A 20 13.28 -5.81 -14.05
N ASP A 21 12.41 -6.09 -13.08
CA ASP A 21 12.03 -7.46 -12.74
C ASP A 21 11.30 -8.16 -13.90
N CYS A 22 10.39 -7.46 -14.57
CA CYS A 22 9.71 -7.99 -15.76
C CYS A 22 10.69 -8.31 -16.89
N MET A 23 11.78 -7.56 -17.06
CA MET A 23 12.80 -7.84 -18.09
C MET A 23 13.57 -9.15 -17.85
N HIS A 24 13.60 -9.64 -16.61
CA HIS A 24 14.15 -10.96 -16.27
C HIS A 24 13.20 -12.12 -16.59
N VAL A 25 11.93 -11.84 -16.86
CA VAL A 25 10.90 -12.86 -17.14
C VAL A 25 10.89 -13.16 -18.64
N GLU A 26 11.29 -14.37 -19.01
CA GLU A 26 11.36 -14.81 -20.43
C GLU A 26 10.03 -14.60 -21.17
N ALA A 27 8.90 -14.89 -20.53
CA ALA A 27 7.57 -14.74 -21.13
C ALA A 27 7.15 -13.27 -21.37
N LEU A 28 7.90 -12.29 -20.85
CA LEU A 28 7.62 -10.86 -21.00
C LEU A 28 8.70 -10.14 -21.83
N LYS A 29 9.75 -10.82 -22.30
CA LYS A 29 10.93 -10.16 -22.90
C LYS A 29 10.65 -9.36 -24.18
N ASP A 30 9.55 -9.66 -24.88
CA ASP A 30 9.12 -8.94 -26.08
C ASP A 30 7.95 -7.98 -25.80
N ALA A 31 7.56 -7.78 -24.53
CA ALA A 31 6.39 -6.98 -24.16
C ALA A 31 6.51 -5.51 -24.57
N THR A 32 5.36 -4.85 -24.73
CA THR A 32 5.31 -3.38 -24.78
C THR A 32 5.14 -2.82 -23.38
N VAL A 33 6.02 -1.89 -22.99
CA VAL A 33 5.92 -1.13 -21.75
C VAL A 33 5.42 0.28 -22.08
N ALA A 34 4.27 0.65 -21.50
CA ALA A 34 3.68 1.98 -21.62
C ALA A 34 3.83 2.73 -20.29
N LEU A 35 4.72 3.72 -20.23
CA LEU A 35 4.91 4.60 -19.08
C LEU A 35 3.87 5.73 -19.12
N LEU A 36 3.16 5.96 -18.02
CA LEU A 36 2.14 6.99 -17.92
C LEU A 36 2.37 7.85 -16.67
N ASP A 37 2.47 9.17 -16.84
CA ASP A 37 2.60 10.12 -15.73
C ASP A 37 2.01 11.49 -16.08
N ILE A 38 1.79 12.34 -15.08
CA ILE A 38 1.40 13.75 -15.26
C ILE A 38 2.62 14.67 -15.42
N ASP A 39 3.79 14.25 -14.93
CA ASP A 39 5.02 15.05 -14.92
C ASP A 39 5.92 14.66 -16.10
N PRO A 40 6.09 15.54 -17.11
CA PRO A 40 6.89 15.23 -18.30
C PRO A 40 8.38 15.05 -18.00
N GLU A 41 8.92 15.73 -16.98
CA GLU A 41 10.34 15.62 -16.63
C GLU A 41 10.62 14.26 -16.01
N ARG A 42 9.84 13.89 -14.99
CA ARG A 42 9.98 12.58 -14.30
C ARG A 42 9.65 11.41 -15.22
N LEU A 43 8.69 11.58 -16.13
CA LEU A 43 8.38 10.59 -17.16
C LEU A 43 9.58 10.38 -18.10
N GLY A 44 10.19 11.47 -18.57
CA GLY A 44 11.38 11.39 -19.44
C GLY A 44 12.60 10.78 -18.74
N GLU A 45 12.78 11.04 -17.44
CA GLU A 45 13.80 10.37 -16.62
C GLU A 45 13.59 8.86 -16.57
N SER A 46 12.35 8.44 -16.30
CA SER A 46 11.98 7.03 -16.21
C SER A 46 12.10 6.32 -17.54
N GLU A 47 11.71 6.95 -18.64
CA GLU A 47 11.89 6.40 -19.98
C GLU A 47 13.37 6.14 -20.31
N ARG A 48 14.27 7.08 -20.00
CA ARG A 48 15.72 6.90 -20.21
C ARG A 48 16.25 5.73 -19.39
N MET A 49 15.86 5.66 -18.12
CA MET A 49 16.27 4.59 -17.20
C MET A 49 15.77 3.21 -17.70
N VAL A 50 14.49 3.09 -18.07
CA VAL A 50 13.91 1.82 -18.55
C VAL A 50 14.53 1.40 -19.89
N LYS A 51 14.79 2.32 -20.81
CA LYS A 51 15.50 2.02 -22.08
C LYS A 51 16.92 1.52 -21.84
N ASN A 52 17.63 2.07 -20.85
CA ASN A 52 18.96 1.62 -20.47
C ASN A 52 18.93 0.19 -19.89
N LEU A 53 17.97 -0.09 -18.99
CA LEU A 53 17.76 -1.45 -18.45
C LEU A 53 17.44 -2.46 -19.56
N ASN A 54 16.52 -2.12 -20.45
CA ASN A 54 16.11 -2.98 -21.56
C ASN A 54 17.32 -3.40 -22.40
N LYS A 55 18.19 -2.44 -22.73
CA LYS A 55 19.43 -2.68 -23.47
C LYS A 55 20.44 -3.52 -22.66
N THR A 56 20.61 -3.22 -21.37
CA THR A 56 21.63 -3.86 -20.52
C THR A 56 21.27 -5.30 -20.19
N LEU A 57 19.99 -5.58 -19.96
CA LEU A 57 19.47 -6.93 -19.67
C LEU A 57 19.21 -7.76 -20.94
N GLY A 58 19.36 -7.16 -22.12
CA GLY A 58 19.13 -7.84 -23.40
C GLY A 58 17.67 -8.24 -23.62
N ALA A 59 16.73 -7.47 -23.08
CA ALA A 59 15.31 -7.62 -23.38
C ALA A 59 14.98 -6.87 -24.68
N ASP A 60 13.93 -7.31 -25.39
CA ASP A 60 13.46 -6.73 -26.65
C ASP A 60 12.12 -6.01 -26.42
N MET A 61 11.95 -5.40 -25.25
CA MET A 61 10.70 -4.70 -24.91
C MET A 61 10.60 -3.40 -25.70
N LYS A 62 9.39 -3.09 -26.17
CA LYS A 62 9.07 -1.80 -26.77
C LYS A 62 8.69 -0.80 -25.67
N ILE A 63 9.45 0.28 -25.52
CA ILE A 63 9.20 1.30 -24.48
C ILE A 63 8.52 2.52 -25.09
N GLU A 64 7.34 2.87 -24.58
CA GLU A 64 6.52 4.01 -24.99
C GLU A 64 6.16 4.86 -23.75
N SER A 65 6.07 6.18 -23.93
CA SER A 65 5.72 7.12 -22.86
C SER A 65 4.49 7.94 -23.26
N TYR A 66 3.62 8.19 -22.29
CA TYR A 66 2.37 8.92 -22.45
C TYR A 66 2.17 9.88 -21.28
N LEU A 67 1.69 11.10 -21.58
CA LEU A 67 1.19 11.98 -20.54
C LEU A 67 -0.25 11.60 -20.16
N ALA A 68 -0.72 12.07 -19.01
CA ALA A 68 -2.02 11.71 -18.46
C ALA A 68 -3.21 11.99 -19.41
N GLU A 69 -3.14 13.05 -20.23
CA GLU A 69 -4.15 13.35 -21.25
C GLU A 69 -4.24 12.28 -22.35
N ASP A 70 -3.19 11.48 -22.53
CA ASP A 70 -3.10 10.38 -23.49
C ASP A 70 -3.32 9.00 -22.84
N ALA A 71 -3.86 8.95 -21.61
CA ALA A 71 -4.08 7.71 -20.88
C ALA A 71 -4.90 6.66 -21.67
N GLU A 72 -5.85 7.07 -22.52
CA GLU A 72 -6.58 6.16 -23.40
C GLU A 72 -5.65 5.40 -24.35
N LYS A 73 -4.61 6.05 -24.90
CA LYS A 73 -3.61 5.40 -25.76
C LYS A 73 -2.68 4.50 -24.95
N ALA A 74 -2.29 4.94 -23.75
CA ALA A 74 -1.44 4.17 -22.85
C ALA A 74 -2.11 2.85 -22.45
N PHE A 75 -3.39 2.89 -22.07
CA PHE A 75 -4.13 1.71 -21.63
C PHE A 75 -4.64 0.83 -22.77
N LYS A 76 -4.82 1.36 -23.98
CA LYS A 76 -5.36 0.59 -25.10
C LYS A 76 -4.63 -0.75 -25.28
N ASP A 77 -5.40 -1.83 -25.27
CA ASP A 77 -4.93 -3.23 -25.41
C ASP A 77 -3.93 -3.67 -24.31
N ALA A 78 -3.88 -2.99 -23.17
CA ALA A 78 -3.05 -3.40 -22.03
C ALA A 78 -3.53 -4.74 -21.44
N ASN A 79 -2.59 -5.64 -21.15
CA ASN A 79 -2.87 -6.87 -20.40
C ASN A 79 -2.74 -6.63 -18.90
N TYR A 80 -1.78 -5.78 -18.51
CA TYR A 80 -1.44 -5.50 -17.13
C TYR A 80 -1.29 -4.00 -16.93
N ILE A 81 -1.80 -3.51 -15.81
CA ILE A 81 -1.66 -2.11 -15.41
C ILE A 81 -1.12 -2.11 -13.99
N VAL A 82 0.05 -1.52 -13.78
CA VAL A 82 0.63 -1.30 -12.45
C VAL A 82 0.34 0.13 -12.04
N ASN A 83 -0.38 0.31 -10.94
CA ASN A 83 -0.70 1.63 -10.39
C ASN A 83 0.18 1.94 -9.19
N ALA A 84 0.91 3.05 -9.27
CA ALA A 84 1.81 3.55 -8.22
C ALA A 84 1.69 5.07 -8.00
N ILE A 85 0.54 5.68 -8.31
CA ILE A 85 0.35 7.12 -8.18
C ILE A 85 0.28 7.56 -6.71
N GLN A 86 0.64 8.82 -6.47
CA GLN A 86 0.38 9.53 -5.22
C GLN A 86 -0.26 10.88 -5.57
N VAL A 87 -1.58 10.96 -5.48
CA VAL A 87 -2.33 12.19 -5.81
C VAL A 87 -1.98 13.28 -4.81
N GLY A 88 -1.45 14.40 -5.33
CA GLY A 88 -1.08 15.57 -4.54
C GLY A 88 0.35 15.55 -3.96
N GLY A 89 1.09 14.45 -4.13
CA GLY A 89 2.50 14.33 -3.76
C GLY A 89 2.83 14.63 -2.29
N TYR A 90 4.11 14.93 -2.03
CA TYR A 90 4.57 15.40 -0.72
C TYR A 90 4.03 16.80 -0.43
N GLU A 91 4.40 17.77 -1.28
CA GLU A 91 3.86 19.12 -1.24
C GLU A 91 2.83 19.32 -2.37
N PRO A 92 1.63 19.85 -2.08
CA PRO A 92 1.20 20.35 -0.77
C PRO A 92 0.54 19.27 0.12
N CYS A 93 0.07 18.15 -0.45
CA CYS A 93 -0.97 17.36 0.20
C CYS A 93 -0.50 16.59 1.44
N THR A 94 0.67 15.93 1.39
CA THR A 94 1.19 15.23 2.56
C THR A 94 1.51 16.20 3.69
N VAL A 95 2.04 17.39 3.36
CA VAL A 95 2.28 18.44 4.36
C VAL A 95 0.96 18.92 4.99
N ILE A 96 -0.09 19.12 4.20
CA ILE A 96 -1.42 19.46 4.71
C ILE A 96 -1.95 18.37 5.66
N ASP A 97 -1.83 17.10 5.26
CA ASP A 97 -2.29 15.94 6.04
C ASP A 97 -1.58 15.81 7.41
N PHE A 98 -0.44 16.48 7.60
CA PHE A 98 0.28 16.53 8.89
C PHE A 98 0.07 17.84 9.65
N GLU A 99 0.20 18.97 8.97
CA GLU A 99 0.24 20.28 9.62
C GLU A 99 -1.14 20.72 10.10
N ILE A 100 -2.23 20.31 9.45
CA ILE A 100 -3.58 20.65 9.95
C ILE A 100 -3.95 19.82 11.17
N PRO A 101 -3.88 18.47 11.19
CA PRO A 101 -4.15 17.68 12.39
C PRO A 101 -3.31 18.11 13.61
N LYS A 102 -2.05 18.52 13.38
CA LYS A 102 -1.16 19.01 14.42
C LYS A 102 -1.70 20.27 15.13
N LYS A 103 -2.41 21.17 14.43
CA LYS A 103 -3.06 22.35 15.04
C LYS A 103 -4.16 21.98 16.04
N TYR A 104 -4.77 20.80 15.86
CA TYR A 104 -5.79 20.24 16.74
C TYR A 104 -5.17 19.37 17.85
N GLY A 105 -3.84 19.26 17.93
CA GLY A 105 -3.16 18.38 18.87
C GLY A 105 -3.11 16.91 18.45
N LEU A 106 -3.61 16.58 17.26
CA LEU A 106 -3.59 15.22 16.70
C LEU A 106 -2.27 14.99 15.94
N ARG A 107 -1.31 14.34 16.61
CA ARG A 107 0.03 14.08 16.05
C ARG A 107 0.05 12.74 15.32
N GLN A 108 0.81 12.63 14.23
CA GLN A 108 0.88 11.42 13.41
C GLN A 108 2.34 11.01 13.20
N THR A 109 2.56 9.75 12.81
CA THR A 109 3.87 9.23 12.40
C THR A 109 3.94 9.18 10.88
N ILE A 110 2.94 8.56 10.22
CA ILE A 110 2.96 8.27 8.78
C ILE A 110 1.80 8.91 8.02
N GLY A 111 0.57 8.82 8.51
CA GLY A 111 -0.60 9.50 7.96
C GLY A 111 -0.96 9.12 6.53
N ASP A 112 -0.53 7.95 6.03
CA ASP A 112 -0.59 7.61 4.61
C ASP A 112 -1.69 6.60 4.22
N THR A 113 -2.24 5.87 5.20
CA THR A 113 -3.09 4.69 4.93
C THR A 113 -4.33 4.63 5.81
N LEU A 114 -4.17 4.59 7.14
CA LEU A 114 -5.27 4.70 8.11
C LEU A 114 -5.13 6.03 8.85
N GLY A 115 -6.05 6.34 9.76
CA GLY A 115 -6.07 7.64 10.42
C GLY A 115 -6.64 8.77 9.54
N ILE A 116 -6.66 9.98 10.09
CA ILE A 116 -7.20 11.16 9.41
C ILE A 116 -6.45 11.47 8.10
N GLY A 117 -5.12 11.31 8.07
CA GLY A 117 -4.33 11.47 6.84
C GLY A 117 -4.70 10.42 5.78
N GLY A 118 -4.89 9.17 6.20
CA GLY A 118 -5.38 8.09 5.34
C GLY A 118 -6.76 8.39 4.74
N ILE A 119 -7.71 8.88 5.54
CA ILE A 119 -9.05 9.29 5.06
C ILE A 119 -8.90 10.32 3.94
N PHE A 120 -8.20 11.44 4.19
CA PHE A 120 -8.09 12.52 3.21
C PHE A 120 -7.30 12.12 1.97
N ARG A 121 -6.28 11.28 2.11
CA ARG A 121 -5.57 10.71 0.96
C ARG A 121 -6.49 9.84 0.10
N ALA A 122 -7.36 9.04 0.70
CA ALA A 122 -8.36 8.26 -0.05
C ALA A 122 -9.37 9.17 -0.77
N LEU A 123 -9.85 10.24 -0.11
CA LEU A 123 -10.79 11.20 -0.72
C LEU A 123 -10.20 11.89 -1.97
N ARG A 124 -8.88 12.13 -2.01
CA ARG A 124 -8.18 12.64 -3.20
C ARG A 124 -7.95 11.57 -4.27
N THR A 125 -7.60 10.35 -3.83
CA THR A 125 -7.07 9.31 -4.73
C THR A 125 -8.16 8.49 -5.42
N ILE A 126 -9.22 8.11 -4.70
CA ILE A 126 -10.30 7.28 -5.26
C ILE A 126 -10.92 7.92 -6.50
N PRO A 127 -11.31 9.22 -6.53
CA PRO A 127 -11.90 9.83 -7.72
C PRO A 127 -10.99 9.77 -8.96
N VAL A 128 -9.68 9.94 -8.77
CA VAL A 128 -8.71 9.84 -9.86
C VAL A 128 -8.64 8.41 -10.40
N MET A 129 -8.60 7.42 -9.50
CA MET A 129 -8.57 6.02 -9.91
C MET A 129 -9.85 5.57 -10.60
N LEU A 130 -11.03 6.04 -10.17
CA LEU A 130 -12.28 5.73 -10.84
C LEU A 130 -12.32 6.29 -12.27
N LYS A 131 -11.81 7.50 -12.51
CA LYS A 131 -11.67 8.06 -13.86
C LYS A 131 -10.74 7.22 -14.75
N TYR A 132 -9.62 6.74 -14.22
CA TYR A 132 -8.77 5.82 -14.99
C TYR A 132 -9.44 4.48 -15.23
N CYS A 133 -10.21 3.96 -14.26
CA CYS A 133 -10.97 2.72 -14.44
C CYS A 133 -12.01 2.85 -15.55
N GLU A 134 -12.71 3.98 -15.69
CA GLU A 134 -13.63 4.24 -16.81
C GLU A 134 -12.93 4.11 -18.18
N ILE A 135 -11.69 4.61 -18.27
CA ILE A 135 -10.87 4.46 -19.48
C ILE A 135 -10.49 3.00 -19.69
N ILE A 136 -10.03 2.31 -18.64
CA ILE A 136 -9.63 0.89 -18.69
C ILE A 136 -10.80 0.02 -19.17
N GLU A 137 -12.01 0.20 -18.62
CA GLU A 137 -13.20 -0.55 -19.05
C GLU A 137 -13.52 -0.38 -20.53
N LYS A 138 -13.21 0.79 -21.10
CA LYS A 138 -13.45 1.09 -22.51
C LYS A 138 -12.40 0.48 -23.45
N VAL A 139 -11.12 0.52 -23.08
CA VAL A 139 -10.00 0.23 -24.01
C VAL A 139 -9.13 -0.97 -23.65
N ALA A 140 -9.30 -1.50 -22.43
CA ALA A 140 -8.62 -2.70 -21.95
C ALA A 140 -9.46 -3.41 -20.87
N PRO A 141 -10.70 -3.85 -21.19
CA PRO A 141 -11.61 -4.45 -20.21
C PRO A 141 -11.06 -5.74 -19.57
N ASP A 142 -10.16 -6.42 -20.29
CA ASP A 142 -9.47 -7.61 -19.80
C ASP A 142 -8.13 -7.29 -19.13
N ALA A 143 -7.79 -6.03 -18.84
CA ALA A 143 -6.57 -5.74 -18.10
C ALA A 143 -6.67 -6.23 -16.65
N LEU A 144 -5.54 -6.66 -16.09
CA LEU A 144 -5.37 -6.84 -14.65
C LEU A 144 -4.68 -5.59 -14.06
N LEU A 145 -5.38 -4.91 -13.16
CA LEU A 145 -4.86 -3.78 -12.39
C LEU A 145 -4.20 -4.26 -11.09
N LEU A 146 -2.89 -4.02 -10.98
CA LEU A 146 -2.09 -4.24 -9.77
C LEU A 146 -1.95 -2.91 -9.04
N ASN A 147 -2.67 -2.75 -7.93
CA ASN A 147 -2.68 -1.50 -7.16
C ASN A 147 -1.62 -1.52 -6.05
N TYR A 148 -0.62 -0.65 -6.16
CA TYR A 148 0.36 -0.37 -5.10
C TYR A 148 0.09 0.97 -4.39
N THR A 149 -0.88 1.76 -4.87
CA THR A 149 -1.21 3.05 -4.28
C THR A 149 -1.92 2.91 -2.94
N ASN A 150 -1.37 3.57 -1.92
CA ASN A 150 -2.02 3.83 -0.65
C ASN A 150 -3.03 5.00 -0.72
N PRO A 151 -4.13 4.97 0.05
CA PRO A 151 -4.50 3.92 1.02
C PRO A 151 -5.06 2.66 0.37
N MET A 152 -4.35 1.55 0.44
CA MET A 152 -4.56 0.44 -0.48
C MET A 152 -5.89 -0.27 -0.30
N ALA A 153 -6.30 -0.50 0.96
CA ALA A 153 -7.60 -1.10 1.24
C ALA A 153 -8.76 -0.24 0.73
N MET A 154 -8.69 1.08 0.90
CA MET A 154 -9.74 2.02 0.47
C MET A 154 -9.77 2.18 -1.05
N VAL A 155 -8.61 2.36 -1.69
CA VAL A 155 -8.50 2.52 -3.15
C VAL A 155 -8.92 1.23 -3.85
N THR A 156 -8.35 0.09 -3.46
CA THR A 156 -8.70 -1.22 -4.04
C THR A 156 -10.16 -1.56 -3.78
N GLY A 157 -10.65 -1.31 -2.56
CA GLY A 157 -12.04 -1.56 -2.17
C GLY A 157 -13.03 -0.70 -2.97
N ALA A 158 -12.72 0.57 -3.22
CA ALA A 158 -13.56 1.45 -4.03
C ALA A 158 -13.61 0.99 -5.49
N ILE A 159 -12.45 0.66 -6.09
CA ILE A 159 -12.38 0.17 -7.47
C ILE A 159 -13.23 -1.10 -7.62
N LEU A 160 -13.00 -2.11 -6.78
CA LEU A 160 -13.73 -3.39 -6.85
C LEU A 160 -15.23 -3.28 -6.57
N LYS A 161 -15.68 -2.23 -5.87
CA LYS A 161 -17.11 -1.98 -5.60
C LYS A 161 -17.80 -1.17 -6.70
N ALA A 162 -17.07 -0.27 -7.36
CA ALA A 162 -17.63 0.72 -8.26
C ALA A 162 -17.42 0.39 -9.74
N THR A 163 -16.50 -0.51 -10.08
CA THR A 163 -16.11 -0.81 -11.46
C THR A 163 -16.03 -2.31 -11.71
N SER A 164 -15.92 -2.68 -12.99
CA SER A 164 -15.69 -4.05 -13.46
C SER A 164 -14.21 -4.39 -13.67
N VAL A 165 -13.29 -3.45 -13.39
CA VAL A 165 -11.86 -3.62 -13.59
C VAL A 165 -11.30 -4.70 -12.66
N ARG A 166 -10.68 -5.72 -13.25
CA ARG A 166 -10.03 -6.81 -12.48
C ARG A 166 -8.86 -6.23 -11.70
N THR A 167 -8.94 -6.23 -10.37
CA THR A 167 -8.00 -5.52 -9.51
C THR A 167 -7.53 -6.36 -8.33
N VAL A 168 -6.25 -6.27 -7.99
CA VAL A 168 -5.70 -6.74 -6.70
C VAL A 168 -4.81 -5.65 -6.11
N GLY A 169 -4.91 -5.42 -4.80
CA GLY A 169 -3.97 -4.53 -4.09
C GLY A 169 -2.76 -5.30 -3.55
N LEU A 170 -1.57 -4.72 -3.64
CA LEU A 170 -0.29 -5.38 -3.33
C LEU A 170 0.56 -4.56 -2.36
N CYS A 171 0.80 -5.08 -1.17
CA CYS A 171 1.62 -4.47 -0.13
C CYS A 171 2.78 -5.38 0.28
N HIS A 172 3.94 -4.79 0.57
CA HIS A 172 5.14 -5.53 0.97
C HIS A 172 5.08 -6.04 2.41
N SER A 173 4.26 -5.48 3.30
CA SER A 173 4.29 -5.80 4.74
C SER A 173 4.00 -7.27 5.02
N VAL A 174 3.06 -7.88 4.29
CA VAL A 174 2.75 -9.32 4.39
C VAL A 174 3.86 -10.21 3.84
N GLN A 175 4.59 -9.74 2.82
CA GLN A 175 5.67 -10.47 2.17
C GLN A 175 6.86 -10.65 3.11
N VAL A 176 7.21 -9.58 3.83
CA VAL A 176 8.43 -9.52 4.62
C VAL A 176 8.21 -9.84 6.10
N CYS A 177 6.95 -9.93 6.55
CA CYS A 177 6.59 -10.04 7.97
C CYS A 177 7.33 -11.17 8.71
N ALA A 178 7.15 -12.43 8.30
CA ALA A 178 7.74 -13.56 9.03
C ALA A 178 9.28 -13.60 8.92
N PRO A 179 9.91 -13.42 7.74
CA PRO A 179 11.37 -13.38 7.63
C PRO A 179 12.01 -12.25 8.43
N GLN A 180 11.48 -11.02 8.34
CA GLN A 180 12.03 -9.89 9.09
C GLN A 180 11.85 -10.04 10.61
N LEU A 181 10.72 -10.60 11.06
CA LEU A 181 10.51 -10.90 12.46
C LEU A 181 11.55 -11.93 12.97
N CYS A 182 11.82 -12.98 12.19
CA CYS A 182 12.84 -13.97 12.54
C CYS A 182 14.23 -13.33 12.59
N LEU A 183 14.61 -12.56 11.57
CA LEU A 183 15.88 -11.84 11.54
C LEU A 183 16.05 -10.90 12.75
N MET A 184 15.02 -10.12 13.06
CA MET A 184 15.01 -9.17 14.18
C MET A 184 15.24 -9.85 15.53
N LEU A 185 14.63 -11.03 15.70
CA LEU A 185 14.71 -11.86 16.90
C LEU A 185 15.87 -12.85 16.86
N GLU A 186 16.74 -12.80 15.83
CA GLU A 186 17.88 -13.72 15.63
C GLU A 186 17.46 -15.20 15.63
N LEU A 187 16.31 -15.46 15.03
CA LEU A 187 15.77 -16.80 14.79
C LEU A 187 16.12 -17.25 13.36
N PRO A 188 16.34 -18.56 13.16
CA PRO A 188 16.55 -19.10 11.83
C PRO A 188 15.28 -18.99 10.99
N ASP A 189 15.44 -18.74 9.70
CA ASP A 189 14.39 -18.45 8.72
C ASP A 189 14.39 -19.39 7.50
N ASP A 190 15.16 -20.48 7.54
CA ASP A 190 15.12 -21.55 6.54
C ASP A 190 13.84 -22.39 6.66
N ASP A 191 13.18 -22.67 5.52
CA ASP A 191 11.91 -23.41 5.43
C ASP A 191 10.78 -22.84 6.32
N LEU A 192 10.63 -21.52 6.29
CA LEU A 192 9.51 -20.84 6.96
C LEU A 192 8.19 -21.09 6.22
N GLN A 193 7.17 -21.39 7.01
CA GLN A 193 5.78 -21.49 6.57
C GLN A 193 4.94 -20.56 7.45
N TRP A 194 4.10 -19.73 6.84
CA TRP A 194 3.26 -18.81 7.60
C TRP A 194 1.86 -18.67 7.01
N LYS A 195 0.93 -18.27 7.88
CA LYS A 195 -0.43 -17.86 7.51
C LYS A 195 -0.65 -16.45 8.00
N ILE A 196 -0.93 -15.52 7.09
CA ILE A 196 -1.24 -14.12 7.40
C ILE A 196 -2.62 -13.80 6.86
N ALA A 197 -3.44 -13.10 7.64
CA ALA A 197 -4.73 -12.59 7.18
C ALA A 197 -5.22 -11.40 8.01
N GLY A 198 -6.00 -10.52 7.38
CA GLY A 198 -6.66 -9.39 8.03
C GLY A 198 -7.05 -8.34 7.01
N ILE A 199 -6.59 -7.10 7.22
CA ILE A 199 -6.73 -6.01 6.25
C ILE A 199 -5.35 -5.40 6.01
N ASN A 200 -5.18 -4.71 4.87
CA ASN A 200 -3.94 -4.01 4.58
C ASN A 200 -3.48 -3.15 5.77
N HIS A 201 -2.18 -3.22 6.06
CA HIS A 201 -1.52 -2.53 7.16
C HIS A 201 -2.00 -2.92 8.58
N GLN A 202 -2.86 -3.93 8.71
CA GLN A 202 -3.31 -4.46 10.01
C GLN A 202 -3.66 -5.95 9.90
N ALA A 203 -2.87 -6.71 9.13
CA ALA A 203 -3.01 -8.17 9.03
C ALA A 203 -2.27 -8.85 10.17
N TRP A 204 -2.71 -10.06 10.53
CA TRP A 204 -2.17 -10.83 11.65
C TRP A 204 -1.39 -12.03 11.13
N LEU A 205 -0.18 -12.24 11.65
CA LEU A 205 0.55 -13.50 11.49
C LEU A 205 -0.15 -14.57 12.33
N LEU A 206 -1.02 -15.37 11.74
CA LEU A 206 -1.82 -16.36 12.47
C LEU A 206 -1.02 -17.63 12.79
N GLU A 207 -0.14 -18.02 11.89
CA GLU A 207 0.74 -19.19 12.05
C GLU A 207 2.13 -18.83 11.53
N VAL A 208 3.16 -19.30 12.22
CA VAL A 208 4.56 -19.24 11.77
C VAL A 208 5.28 -20.50 12.24
N LYS A 209 5.74 -21.30 11.28
CA LYS A 209 6.38 -22.59 11.51
C LYS A 209 7.70 -22.65 10.76
N ARG A 210 8.64 -23.43 11.30
CA ARG A 210 9.91 -23.76 10.66
C ARG A 210 10.11 -25.27 10.72
N HIS A 211 10.34 -25.92 9.59
CA HIS A 211 10.39 -27.39 9.50
C HIS A 211 9.15 -28.07 10.12
N GLY A 212 7.99 -27.40 10.04
CA GLY A 212 6.73 -27.84 10.65
C GLY A 212 6.53 -27.51 12.14
N GLU A 213 7.56 -27.03 12.84
CA GLU A 213 7.51 -26.69 14.27
C GLU A 213 7.05 -25.24 14.50
N ASP A 214 6.16 -25.01 15.47
CA ASP A 214 5.66 -23.67 15.82
C ASP A 214 6.75 -22.76 16.37
N LEU A 215 6.92 -21.58 15.78
CA LEU A 215 7.89 -20.58 16.23
C LEU A 215 7.30 -19.58 17.22
N TYR A 216 5.97 -19.52 17.38
CA TYR A 216 5.33 -18.45 18.15
C TYR A 216 5.75 -18.43 19.62
N THR A 217 5.96 -19.60 20.22
CA THR A 217 6.40 -19.71 21.62
C THR A 217 7.75 -19.02 21.81
N GLU A 218 8.71 -19.26 20.93
CA GLU A 218 10.04 -18.67 21.02
C GLU A 218 10.04 -17.20 20.61
N ILE A 219 9.27 -16.83 19.58
CA ILE A 219 9.07 -15.43 19.16
C ILE A 219 8.57 -14.59 20.33
N LYS A 220 7.52 -15.03 21.02
CA LYS A 220 6.95 -14.31 22.18
C LYS A 220 7.97 -14.20 23.32
N ARG A 221 8.72 -15.27 23.60
CA ARG A 221 9.76 -15.25 24.62
C ARG A 221 10.85 -14.22 24.30
N ARG A 222 11.36 -14.20 23.06
CA ARG A 222 12.41 -13.26 22.64
C ARG A 222 11.91 -11.82 22.58
N ALA A 223 10.70 -11.57 22.10
CA ALA A 223 10.12 -10.23 22.03
C ALA A 223 10.00 -9.52 23.41
N GLU A 224 9.99 -10.28 24.51
CA GLU A 224 10.01 -9.72 25.87
C GLU A 224 11.43 -9.48 26.42
N LEU A 225 12.48 -9.99 25.78
CA LEU A 225 13.86 -9.77 26.23
C LEU A 225 14.29 -8.33 25.96
N PRO A 226 15.01 -7.67 26.90
CA PRO A 226 15.48 -6.30 26.72
C PRO A 226 16.30 -6.07 25.44
N GLU A 227 17.08 -7.06 24.99
CA GLU A 227 17.89 -6.96 23.78
C GLU A 227 17.08 -6.86 22.47
N TYR A 228 15.84 -7.37 22.46
CA TYR A 228 14.99 -7.41 21.28
C TYR A 228 13.81 -6.45 21.36
N ARG A 229 13.23 -6.23 22.55
CA ARG A 229 12.01 -5.43 22.74
C ARG A 229 12.09 -4.05 22.07
N TRP A 230 13.24 -3.39 22.15
CA TRP A 230 13.46 -2.05 21.59
C TRP A 230 13.46 -1.99 20.06
N LYS A 231 13.60 -3.13 19.38
CA LYS A 231 13.63 -3.19 17.90
C LYS A 231 12.24 -2.95 17.29
N ASP A 232 11.15 -3.19 18.04
CA ASP A 232 9.79 -3.16 17.51
C ASP A 232 8.71 -3.05 18.61
N THR A 233 8.93 -2.09 19.49
CA THR A 233 8.20 -1.82 20.74
C THR A 233 6.67 -1.88 20.61
N VAL A 234 6.09 -1.19 19.63
CA VAL A 234 4.63 -1.07 19.47
C VAL A 234 4.02 -2.40 19.03
N ARG A 235 4.58 -3.03 17.98
CA ARG A 235 4.07 -4.32 17.51
C ARG A 235 4.24 -5.43 18.54
N PHE A 236 5.34 -5.45 19.29
CA PHE A 236 5.53 -6.42 20.36
C PHE A 236 4.55 -6.20 21.52
N GLU A 237 4.23 -4.94 21.86
CA GLU A 237 3.18 -4.66 22.84
C GLU A 237 1.80 -5.10 22.34
N ILE A 238 1.45 -4.83 21.08
CA ILE A 238 0.22 -5.34 20.47
C ILE A 238 0.19 -6.87 20.50
N MET A 239 1.26 -7.55 20.09
CA MET A 239 1.36 -9.01 20.14
C MET A 239 1.19 -9.55 21.55
N LYS A 240 1.75 -8.88 22.56
CA LYS A 240 1.60 -9.27 23.97
C LYS A 240 0.14 -9.21 24.43
N ARG A 241 -0.64 -8.23 23.95
CA ARG A 241 -2.05 -8.04 24.36
C ARG A 241 -3.05 -8.82 23.52
N PHE A 242 -2.80 -8.95 22.21
CA PHE A 242 -3.71 -9.58 21.25
C PHE A 242 -3.31 -11.01 20.88
N GLY A 243 -2.11 -11.44 21.26
CA GLY A 243 -1.62 -12.81 21.08
C GLY A 243 -0.96 -13.10 19.74
N TYR A 244 -1.03 -12.19 18.77
CA TYR A 244 -0.52 -12.37 17.41
C TYR A 244 0.24 -11.12 16.95
N TYR A 245 1.30 -11.32 16.18
CA TYR A 245 2.08 -10.24 15.60
C TYR A 245 1.33 -9.63 14.42
N VAL A 246 1.36 -8.29 14.32
CA VAL A 246 0.72 -7.53 13.24
C VAL A 246 1.75 -7.18 12.17
N THR A 247 1.36 -7.19 10.90
CA THR A 247 2.31 -7.12 9.77
C THR A 247 3.03 -5.79 9.62
N GLU A 248 2.31 -4.68 9.78
CA GLU A 248 2.86 -3.35 9.49
C GLU A 248 3.72 -2.80 10.64
N SER A 249 4.75 -2.02 10.31
CA SER A 249 5.75 -1.48 11.24
C SER A 249 5.19 -0.75 12.48
N SER A 250 6.03 -0.64 13.51
CA SER A 250 5.69 0.02 14.78
C SER A 250 5.30 1.49 14.59
N GLU A 251 5.95 2.22 13.69
CA GLU A 251 5.58 3.61 13.40
C GLU A 251 4.12 3.75 12.94
N HIS A 252 3.65 2.89 12.03
CA HIS A 252 2.29 2.93 11.51
C HIS A 252 1.29 2.46 12.57
N ASN A 253 1.57 1.34 13.23
CA ASN A 253 0.66 0.81 14.25
C ASN A 253 0.48 1.77 15.44
N ALA A 254 1.44 2.65 15.71
CA ALA A 254 1.32 3.65 16.77
C ALA A 254 0.16 4.63 16.56
N GLU A 255 -0.18 4.95 15.30
CA GLU A 255 -1.26 5.89 14.94
C GLU A 255 -2.59 5.20 14.58
N TYR A 256 -2.59 3.88 14.33
CA TYR A 256 -3.82 3.13 13.97
C TYR A 256 -4.69 2.73 15.16
N VAL A 257 -4.14 2.88 16.37
CA VAL A 257 -4.77 2.49 17.63
C VAL A 257 -4.65 3.63 18.65
N PRO A 258 -5.59 3.75 19.60
CA PRO A 258 -5.71 4.93 20.45
C PRO A 258 -4.86 4.85 21.73
N TRP A 259 -3.76 4.08 21.72
CA TRP A 259 -3.07 3.72 22.96
C TRP A 259 -1.69 4.36 23.12
N PHE A 260 -1.03 4.71 22.01
CA PHE A 260 0.40 5.01 22.00
C PHE A 260 0.70 6.50 21.85
N ILE A 261 -0.01 7.18 20.96
CA ILE A 261 0.11 8.63 20.76
C ILE A 261 -1.02 9.29 21.54
N LYS A 262 -0.69 9.89 22.70
CA LYS A 262 -1.68 10.49 23.62
C LYS A 262 -1.20 11.81 24.19
N SER A 263 -1.99 12.87 24.04
CA SER A 263 -1.73 14.17 24.68
C SER A 263 -1.63 14.08 26.21
N LYS A 264 -2.43 13.21 26.83
CA LYS A 264 -2.44 12.98 28.29
C LYS A 264 -1.31 12.09 28.80
N ALA A 265 -0.59 11.42 27.91
CA ALA A 265 0.51 10.52 28.27
C ALA A 265 1.68 10.66 27.26
N PRO A 266 2.26 11.86 27.14
CA PRO A 266 3.28 12.14 26.12
C PRO A 266 4.55 11.31 26.30
N GLN A 267 4.83 10.82 27.51
CA GLN A 267 5.96 9.94 27.80
C GLN A 267 5.92 8.60 27.03
N LEU A 268 4.75 8.18 26.54
CA LEU A 268 4.61 6.97 25.74
C LEU A 268 5.34 7.06 24.39
N ILE A 269 5.52 8.28 23.88
CA ILE A 269 6.31 8.50 22.66
C ILE A 269 7.74 8.01 22.84
N ASP A 270 8.36 8.36 23.97
CA ASP A 270 9.73 7.93 24.29
C ASP A 270 9.78 6.46 24.73
N GLU A 271 8.82 6.01 25.54
CA GLU A 271 8.75 4.62 26.03
C GLU A 271 8.63 3.60 24.88
N PHE A 272 7.89 3.96 23.83
CA PHE A 272 7.66 3.11 22.66
C PHE A 272 8.48 3.55 21.44
N ASN A 273 9.43 4.48 21.56
CA ASN A 273 10.28 4.94 20.45
C ASN A 273 9.47 5.33 19.19
N ILE A 274 8.43 6.14 19.37
CA ILE A 274 7.47 6.46 18.30
C ILE A 274 7.99 7.64 17.48
N PRO A 275 8.31 7.46 16.18
CA PRO A 275 8.89 8.51 15.36
C PRO A 275 7.77 9.41 14.80
N LEU A 276 7.40 10.44 15.54
CA LEU A 276 6.43 11.42 15.05
C LEU A 276 6.98 12.20 13.85
N ASP A 277 6.10 12.55 12.90
CA ASP A 277 6.44 13.21 11.65
C ASP A 277 7.44 12.42 10.77
N GLU A 278 7.45 11.10 10.87
CA GLU A 278 8.38 10.22 10.15
C GLU A 278 8.19 10.27 8.64
N TYR A 279 6.95 10.27 8.14
CA TYR A 279 6.73 10.27 6.69
C TYR A 279 7.20 11.57 5.99
N PRO A 280 6.90 12.78 6.51
CA PRO A 280 7.50 14.01 6.01
C PRO A 280 9.04 13.99 6.01
N LYS A 281 9.67 13.47 7.08
CA LYS A 281 11.13 13.31 7.14
C LYS A 281 11.65 12.38 6.05
N ARG A 282 10.98 11.24 5.82
CA ARG A 282 11.29 10.31 4.73
C ARG A 282 11.19 10.97 3.36
N CYS A 283 10.12 11.73 3.10
CA CYS A 283 9.95 12.44 1.83
C CYS A 283 11.09 13.43 1.57
N MET A 284 11.44 14.26 2.56
CA MET A 284 12.57 15.20 2.43
C MET A 284 13.90 14.48 2.17
N ALA A 285 14.18 13.40 2.90
CA ALA A 285 15.38 12.61 2.70
C ALA A 285 15.44 11.95 1.31
N GLN A 286 14.32 11.44 0.80
CA GLN A 286 14.23 10.84 -0.53
C GLN A 286 14.42 11.88 -1.64
N ILE A 287 13.81 13.07 -1.51
CA ILE A 287 13.98 14.17 -2.46
C ILE A 287 15.45 14.60 -2.51
N GLU A 288 16.11 14.70 -1.36
CA GLU A 288 17.52 15.06 -1.30
C GLU A 288 18.41 13.96 -1.91
N ALA A 289 18.17 12.70 -1.55
CA ALA A 289 18.89 11.56 -2.12
C ALA A 289 18.74 11.47 -3.65
N TRP A 290 17.55 11.77 -4.18
CA TRP A 290 17.28 11.77 -5.62
C TRP A 290 18.23 12.68 -6.39
N LYS A 291 18.59 13.85 -5.85
CA LYS A 291 19.52 14.79 -6.50
C LYS A 291 20.89 14.18 -6.79
N TYR A 292 21.33 13.21 -5.98
CA TYR A 292 22.63 12.57 -6.13
C TYR A 292 22.57 11.33 -7.03
N ILE A 293 21.48 10.54 -6.96
CA ILE A 293 21.36 9.28 -7.70
C ILE A 293 20.72 9.42 -9.09
N ARG A 294 20.02 10.53 -9.36
CA ARG A 294 19.31 10.75 -10.64
C ARG A 294 20.23 10.56 -11.84
N ASP A 295 21.39 11.20 -11.82
CA ASP A 295 22.31 11.17 -12.96
C ASP A 295 22.88 9.76 -13.18
N GLU A 296 23.09 8.99 -12.10
CA GLU A 296 23.51 7.59 -12.19
C GLU A 296 22.41 6.70 -12.77
N LEU A 297 21.16 6.87 -12.33
CA LEU A 297 20.04 6.03 -12.75
C LEU A 297 19.51 6.36 -14.16
N THR A 298 19.71 7.60 -14.62
CA THR A 298 19.12 8.08 -15.88
C THR A 298 20.14 8.34 -16.99
N SER A 299 21.44 8.21 -16.71
CA SER A 299 22.49 8.29 -17.73
C SER A 299 22.36 7.13 -18.72
N LEU A 300 22.46 7.42 -20.02
CA LEU A 300 22.51 6.41 -21.09
C LEU A 300 23.93 5.91 -21.36
N ASP A 301 24.95 6.57 -20.81
CA ASP A 301 26.36 6.31 -21.12
C ASP A 301 26.94 5.19 -20.23
N LYS A 302 26.25 4.83 -19.15
CA LYS A 302 26.66 3.77 -18.22
C LYS A 302 25.60 2.66 -18.20
N PRO A 303 25.97 1.38 -18.39
CA PRO A 303 25.04 0.28 -18.22
C PRO A 303 24.44 0.27 -16.81
N LEU A 304 23.12 0.15 -16.72
CA LEU A 304 22.43 0.03 -15.43
C LEU A 304 22.16 -1.45 -15.13
N SER A 305 22.74 -1.97 -14.06
CA SER A 305 22.47 -3.33 -13.61
C SER A 305 21.15 -3.43 -12.86
N HIS A 306 20.54 -4.60 -12.92
CA HIS A 306 19.34 -4.92 -12.17
C HIS A 306 19.30 -6.42 -11.88
N GLU A 307 19.07 -6.77 -10.64
CA GLU A 307 18.74 -8.13 -10.23
C GLU A 307 17.25 -8.21 -9.96
N ARG A 308 16.62 -9.32 -10.36
CA ARG A 308 15.18 -9.49 -10.12
C ARG A 308 14.92 -9.43 -8.63
N THR A 309 14.17 -8.41 -8.22
CA THR A 309 13.82 -8.16 -6.83
C THR A 309 12.63 -9.02 -6.41
N HIS A 310 12.00 -8.64 -5.30
CA HIS A 310 10.84 -9.32 -4.75
C HIS A 310 9.52 -8.62 -5.11
N GLU A 311 9.50 -7.69 -6.07
CA GLU A 311 8.27 -7.02 -6.47
C GLU A 311 7.25 -7.99 -7.07
N TYR A 312 6.08 -8.09 -6.43
CA TYR A 312 5.03 -9.06 -6.79
C TYR A 312 4.61 -9.02 -8.25
N ALA A 313 4.57 -7.85 -8.88
CA ALA A 313 4.09 -7.67 -10.24
C ALA A 313 4.77 -8.64 -11.23
N SER A 314 6.10 -8.73 -11.22
CA SER A 314 6.81 -9.60 -12.19
C SER A 314 6.44 -11.08 -12.03
N TYR A 315 6.28 -11.55 -10.79
CA TYR A 315 5.93 -12.94 -10.49
C TYR A 315 4.47 -13.25 -10.79
N ILE A 316 3.55 -12.30 -10.53
CA ILE A 316 2.14 -12.42 -10.89
C ILE A 316 1.98 -12.49 -12.42
N LEU A 317 2.64 -11.57 -13.15
CA LEU A 317 2.61 -11.56 -14.60
C LEU A 317 3.21 -12.86 -15.17
N GLU A 318 4.38 -13.28 -14.67
CA GLU A 318 4.99 -14.56 -15.07
C GLU A 318 4.06 -15.75 -14.84
N ALA A 319 3.37 -15.79 -13.70
CA ALA A 319 2.44 -16.87 -13.36
C ALA A 319 1.23 -16.91 -14.32
N ILE A 320 0.71 -15.75 -14.70
CA ILE A 320 -0.40 -15.64 -15.66
C ILE A 320 0.04 -16.08 -17.06
N GLU A 321 1.19 -15.61 -17.55
CA GLU A 321 1.70 -15.97 -18.87
C GLU A 321 2.07 -17.47 -18.96
N THR A 322 2.80 -17.97 -17.97
CA THR A 322 3.35 -19.34 -18.01
C THR A 322 2.41 -20.40 -17.47
N GLY A 323 1.42 -20.00 -16.65
CA GLY A 323 0.56 -20.91 -15.89
C GLY A 323 1.25 -21.59 -14.71
N LYS A 324 2.50 -21.22 -14.36
CA LYS A 324 3.18 -21.71 -13.15
C LYS A 324 2.64 -20.92 -11.95
N PRO A 325 2.00 -21.58 -10.96
CA PRO A 325 1.37 -20.85 -9.87
C PRO A 325 2.36 -20.02 -9.05
N PHE A 326 1.95 -18.81 -8.68
CA PHE A 326 2.66 -17.95 -7.72
C PHE A 326 1.72 -17.55 -6.59
N THR A 327 2.20 -17.68 -5.34
CA THR A 327 1.41 -17.36 -4.14
C THR A 327 1.91 -16.07 -3.52
N PHE A 328 1.00 -15.16 -3.19
CA PHE A 328 1.30 -13.83 -2.67
C PHE A 328 0.21 -13.32 -1.74
N GLY A 329 0.49 -12.28 -0.94
CA GLY A 329 -0.56 -11.60 -0.18
C GLY A 329 -1.24 -10.55 -1.05
N GLY A 330 -2.58 -10.60 -1.15
CA GLY A 330 -3.36 -9.71 -1.99
C GLY A 330 -4.57 -9.13 -1.28
N ASN A 331 -4.92 -7.89 -1.66
CA ASN A 331 -6.09 -7.18 -1.17
C ASN A 331 -7.27 -7.35 -2.14
N VAL A 332 -8.37 -7.92 -1.64
CA VAL A 332 -9.56 -8.30 -2.41
C VAL A 332 -10.84 -8.08 -1.59
N LEU A 333 -12.01 -8.11 -2.22
CA LEU A 333 -13.28 -8.05 -1.50
C LEU A 333 -13.56 -9.35 -0.73
N ASN A 334 -14.00 -9.20 0.52
CA ASN A 334 -14.35 -10.31 1.39
C ASN A 334 -15.72 -10.90 1.05
N TYR A 335 -15.73 -11.94 0.23
CA TYR A 335 -16.92 -12.75 -0.04
C TYR A 335 -17.01 -13.99 0.88
N GLY A 336 -16.64 -13.83 2.15
CA GLY A 336 -16.57 -14.91 3.13
C GLY A 336 -15.20 -15.60 3.22
N LEU A 337 -14.14 -14.94 2.74
CA LEU A 337 -12.75 -15.41 2.86
C LEU A 337 -12.30 -15.39 4.32
N ILE A 338 -12.61 -14.28 5.01
CA ILE A 338 -12.47 -14.13 6.46
C ILE A 338 -13.88 -14.03 7.03
N THR A 339 -14.34 -15.10 7.68
CA THR A 339 -15.78 -15.32 7.94
C THR A 339 -16.37 -14.45 9.02
N ASN A 340 -15.55 -13.91 9.92
CA ASN A 340 -15.98 -13.00 10.99
C ASN A 340 -15.61 -11.52 10.75
N LEU A 341 -15.23 -11.17 9.51
CA LEU A 341 -15.15 -9.79 9.05
C LEU A 341 -16.34 -9.43 8.14
N PRO A 342 -16.70 -8.15 8.01
CA PRO A 342 -17.84 -7.73 7.20
C PRO A 342 -17.78 -8.23 5.75
N TYR A 343 -18.93 -8.56 5.19
CA TYR A 343 -19.06 -8.90 3.78
C TYR A 343 -18.72 -7.68 2.90
N LYS A 344 -18.01 -7.90 1.79
CA LYS A 344 -17.55 -6.86 0.84
C LYS A 344 -16.58 -5.81 1.42
N CYS A 345 -16.04 -5.97 2.63
CA CYS A 345 -14.88 -5.15 3.02
C CYS A 345 -13.62 -5.62 2.27
N CYS A 346 -12.65 -4.73 2.08
CA CYS A 346 -11.36 -5.10 1.49
C CYS A 346 -10.51 -5.83 2.54
N VAL A 347 -10.11 -7.06 2.27
CA VAL A 347 -9.30 -7.91 3.15
C VAL A 347 -7.99 -8.28 2.49
N GLU A 348 -6.98 -8.51 3.30
CA GLU A 348 -5.66 -8.98 2.88
C GLU A 348 -5.53 -10.47 3.24
N VAL A 349 -5.45 -11.30 2.20
CA VAL A 349 -5.36 -12.77 2.31
C VAL A 349 -4.32 -13.30 1.33
N MET A 350 -3.93 -14.57 1.48
CA MET A 350 -3.11 -15.21 0.45
C MET A 350 -3.94 -15.41 -0.82
N CYS A 351 -3.30 -15.20 -1.96
CA CYS A 351 -3.83 -15.35 -3.29
C CYS A 351 -2.89 -16.24 -4.12
N VAL A 352 -3.45 -16.95 -5.09
CA VAL A 352 -2.70 -17.71 -6.09
C VAL A 352 -2.94 -17.08 -7.46
N ALA A 353 -1.87 -16.68 -8.14
CA ALA A 353 -1.89 -16.29 -9.54
C ALA A 353 -1.51 -17.48 -10.42
N ASP A 354 -2.27 -17.71 -11.48
CA ASP A 354 -1.94 -18.61 -12.59
C ASP A 354 -2.63 -18.14 -13.89
N ARG A 355 -2.68 -18.99 -14.93
CA ARG A 355 -3.29 -18.65 -16.23
C ARG A 355 -4.79 -18.30 -16.13
N SER A 356 -5.47 -18.73 -15.08
CA SER A 356 -6.88 -18.44 -14.81
C SER A 356 -7.08 -17.05 -14.18
N GLY A 357 -6.00 -16.37 -13.78
CA GLY A 357 -6.01 -15.10 -13.09
C GLY A 357 -5.65 -15.26 -11.62
N ILE A 358 -6.28 -14.46 -10.76
CA ILE A 358 -5.99 -14.42 -9.32
C ILE A 358 -7.14 -15.09 -8.56
N THR A 359 -6.80 -16.10 -7.76
CA THR A 359 -7.74 -16.79 -6.87
C THR A 359 -7.38 -16.50 -5.42
N PRO A 360 -8.20 -15.77 -4.65
CA PRO A 360 -7.98 -15.57 -3.23
C PRO A 360 -8.31 -16.85 -2.43
N THR A 361 -7.63 -17.03 -1.30
CA THR A 361 -7.76 -18.23 -0.46
C THR A 361 -8.66 -17.99 0.75
N TYR A 362 -9.37 -19.04 1.16
CA TYR A 362 -10.19 -19.04 2.37
C TYR A 362 -9.30 -19.09 3.63
N VAL A 363 -9.62 -18.24 4.60
CA VAL A 363 -8.90 -18.14 5.88
C VAL A 363 -9.68 -18.76 7.02
N GLY A 364 -10.99 -18.52 7.05
CA GLY A 364 -11.87 -18.79 8.19
C GLY A 364 -11.97 -17.62 9.17
N ASP A 365 -12.28 -17.93 10.43
CA ASP A 365 -12.36 -16.91 11.47
C ASP A 365 -10.96 -16.45 11.89
N LEU A 366 -10.76 -15.14 11.99
CA LEU A 366 -9.66 -14.61 12.78
C LEU A 366 -9.95 -14.82 14.28
N PRO A 367 -8.91 -14.87 15.13
CA PRO A 367 -9.10 -14.72 16.58
C PRO A 367 -9.98 -13.50 16.89
N VAL A 368 -10.94 -13.65 17.80
CA VAL A 368 -12.03 -12.66 17.99
C VAL A 368 -11.51 -11.26 18.31
N GLN A 369 -10.44 -11.14 19.09
CA GLN A 369 -9.80 -9.87 19.45
C GLN A 369 -9.09 -9.21 18.25
N CYS A 370 -8.50 -10.01 17.36
CA CYS A 370 -7.85 -9.56 16.13
C CYS A 370 -8.90 -9.09 15.12
N ALA A 371 -9.99 -9.86 14.95
CA ALA A 371 -11.15 -9.46 14.14
C ALA A 371 -11.78 -8.17 14.66
N ALA A 372 -11.91 -8.02 15.98
CA ALA A 372 -12.48 -6.82 16.60
C ALA A 372 -11.64 -5.58 16.29
N LEU A 373 -10.31 -5.67 16.39
CA LEU A 373 -9.41 -4.57 16.04
C LEU A 373 -9.39 -4.28 14.53
N ASN A 374 -9.52 -5.31 13.68
CA ASN A 374 -9.73 -5.07 12.25
C ASN A 374 -11.02 -4.30 11.98
N ARG A 375 -12.12 -4.64 12.66
CA ARG A 375 -13.40 -3.95 12.48
C ARG A 375 -13.35 -2.47 12.85
N THR A 376 -12.55 -2.05 13.83
CA THR A 376 -12.43 -0.60 14.15
C THR A 376 -11.92 0.19 12.95
N ASN A 377 -10.97 -0.35 12.22
CA ASN A 377 -10.38 0.30 11.04
C ASN A 377 -11.21 0.05 9.76
N ILE A 378 -11.84 -1.11 9.60
CA ILE A 378 -12.76 -1.39 8.48
C ILE A 378 -13.91 -0.39 8.47
N ASN A 379 -14.48 -0.04 9.62
CA ASN A 379 -15.56 0.93 9.70
C ASN A 379 -15.17 2.29 9.08
N VAL A 380 -13.95 2.77 9.34
CA VAL A 380 -13.41 4.00 8.77
C VAL A 380 -13.25 3.87 7.25
N GLN A 381 -12.67 2.76 6.79
CA GLN A 381 -12.45 2.49 5.37
C GLN A 381 -13.76 2.47 4.58
N GLU A 382 -14.76 1.74 5.08
CA GLU A 382 -16.05 1.59 4.42
C GLU A 382 -16.80 2.92 4.33
N VAL A 383 -16.84 3.69 5.42
CA VAL A 383 -17.51 5.00 5.43
C VAL A 383 -16.77 6.01 4.54
N THR A 384 -15.43 5.96 4.49
CA THR A 384 -14.64 6.81 3.56
C THR A 384 -14.91 6.47 2.10
N ILE A 385 -14.97 5.18 1.75
CA ILE A 385 -15.35 4.76 0.39
C ILE A 385 -16.76 5.27 0.06
N GLU A 386 -17.71 5.10 0.97
CA GLU A 386 -19.09 5.59 0.80
C GLU A 386 -19.17 7.12 0.67
N ALA A 387 -18.31 7.87 1.35
CA ALA A 387 -18.22 9.33 1.21
C ALA A 387 -17.88 9.71 -0.24
N VAL A 388 -16.89 9.06 -0.82
CA VAL A 388 -16.48 9.30 -2.22
C VAL A 388 -17.55 8.84 -3.20
N LEU A 389 -18.04 7.61 -3.08
CA LEU A 389 -18.98 7.04 -4.05
C LEU A 389 -20.33 7.75 -4.06
N LYS A 390 -20.77 8.33 -2.94
CA LYS A 390 -22.03 9.06 -2.83
C LYS A 390 -21.86 10.58 -2.86
N GLY A 391 -20.63 11.09 -2.87
CA GLY A 391 -20.33 12.52 -2.78
C GLY A 391 -20.88 13.17 -1.50
N LYS A 392 -20.92 12.45 -0.38
CA LYS A 392 -21.54 12.93 0.87
C LYS A 392 -20.52 13.46 1.87
N LYS A 393 -20.60 14.75 2.18
CA LYS A 393 -19.70 15.41 3.14
C LYS A 393 -19.85 14.82 4.55
N GLU A 394 -21.09 14.50 4.95
CA GLU A 394 -21.39 13.94 6.27
C GLU A 394 -20.63 12.64 6.56
N HIS A 395 -20.44 11.79 5.54
CA HIS A 395 -19.70 10.53 5.70
C HIS A 395 -18.20 10.79 5.98
N ILE A 396 -17.62 11.90 5.53
CA ILE A 396 -16.23 12.26 5.87
C ILE A 396 -16.10 12.47 7.38
N TYR A 397 -17.03 13.24 7.96
CA TYR A 397 -17.07 13.47 9.40
C TYR A 397 -17.28 12.16 10.17
N GLN A 398 -18.22 11.32 9.71
CA GLN A 398 -18.49 10.02 10.33
C GLN A 398 -17.26 9.10 10.28
N ALA A 399 -16.52 9.07 9.17
CA ALA A 399 -15.28 8.31 9.07
C ALA A 399 -14.24 8.80 10.09
N ALA A 400 -14.05 10.11 10.22
CA ALA A 400 -13.13 10.68 11.20
C ALA A 400 -13.57 10.45 12.67
N MET A 401 -14.89 10.46 12.95
CA MET A 401 -15.45 10.09 14.26
C MET A 401 -15.38 8.60 14.58
N LEU A 402 -15.09 7.76 13.58
CA LEU A 402 -14.87 6.32 13.76
C LEU A 402 -13.37 5.99 13.86
N ASP A 403 -12.50 6.90 13.43
CA ASP A 403 -11.06 6.72 13.50
C ASP A 403 -10.61 6.62 14.97
N PRO A 404 -9.98 5.50 15.37
CA PRO A 404 -9.69 5.24 16.78
C PRO A 404 -8.86 6.34 17.44
N HIS A 405 -7.78 6.78 16.78
CA HIS A 405 -6.87 7.76 17.35
C HIS A 405 -7.49 9.16 17.40
N THR A 406 -8.08 9.60 16.29
CA THR A 406 -8.81 10.89 16.21
C THR A 406 -9.87 10.99 17.29
N SER A 407 -10.73 9.98 17.41
CA SER A 407 -11.83 9.95 18.37
C SER A 407 -11.38 9.85 19.83
N ALA A 408 -10.15 9.40 20.07
CA ALA A 408 -9.59 9.30 21.40
C ALA A 408 -8.91 10.60 21.87
N GLU A 409 -8.60 11.52 20.96
CA GLU A 409 -7.99 12.82 21.25
C GLU A 409 -8.97 14.00 21.14
N LEU A 410 -9.92 13.94 20.21
CA LEU A 410 -10.77 15.07 19.84
C LEU A 410 -12.25 14.84 20.16
N THR A 411 -12.95 15.94 20.44
CA THR A 411 -14.42 15.98 20.55
C THR A 411 -15.09 16.02 19.17
N ILE A 412 -16.41 15.81 19.12
CA ILE A 412 -17.20 15.83 17.88
C ILE A 412 -17.00 17.14 17.10
N ASP A 413 -17.10 18.29 17.78
CA ASP A 413 -16.97 19.60 17.13
C ASP A 413 -15.54 19.86 16.63
N GLU A 414 -14.52 19.42 17.37
CA GLU A 414 -13.11 19.50 16.95
C GLU A 414 -12.85 18.63 15.72
N ILE A 415 -13.45 17.44 15.64
CA ILE A 415 -13.33 16.55 14.48
C ILE A 415 -13.98 17.17 13.24
N ILE A 416 -15.15 17.79 13.38
CA ILE A 416 -15.84 18.46 12.27
C ILE A 416 -14.98 19.62 11.76
N HIS A 417 -14.50 20.50 12.66
CA HIS A 417 -13.64 21.62 12.28
C HIS A 417 -12.32 21.15 11.65
N LEU A 418 -11.69 20.10 12.19
CA LEU A 418 -10.50 19.49 11.58
C LEU A 418 -10.76 19.05 10.14
N CYS A 419 -11.88 18.37 9.90
CA CYS A 419 -12.26 17.94 8.56
C CYS A 419 -12.54 19.14 7.64
N ASP A 420 -13.20 20.18 8.12
CA ASP A 420 -13.48 21.39 7.35
C ASP A 420 -12.19 22.12 6.96
N ASP A 421 -11.26 22.30 7.89
CA ASP A 421 -9.95 22.91 7.60
C ASP A 421 -9.13 22.07 6.60
N LEU A 422 -9.16 20.74 6.74
CA LEU A 422 -8.51 19.83 5.79
C LEU A 422 -9.15 19.94 4.39
N MET A 423 -10.49 19.98 4.30
CA MET A 423 -11.18 20.16 3.03
C MET A 423 -10.86 21.51 2.38
N GLU A 424 -10.85 22.59 3.16
CA GLU A 424 -10.49 23.93 2.69
C GLU A 424 -9.05 23.97 2.16
N ALA A 425 -8.10 23.42 2.91
CA ALA A 425 -6.69 23.46 2.53
C ALA A 425 -6.35 22.56 1.33
N HIS A 426 -7.00 21.39 1.21
CA HIS A 426 -6.86 20.55 0.03
C HIS A 426 -7.54 21.17 -1.20
N GLY A 427 -8.61 21.96 -1.02
CA GLY A 427 -9.25 22.71 -2.10
C GLY A 427 -9.55 21.85 -3.32
N SER A 428 -8.99 22.22 -4.49
CA SER A 428 -9.22 21.52 -5.76
C SER A 428 -8.62 20.10 -5.85
N TRP A 429 -7.85 19.66 -4.85
CA TRP A 429 -7.39 18.27 -4.79
C TRP A 429 -8.49 17.29 -4.39
N LEU A 430 -9.59 17.79 -3.82
CA LEU A 430 -10.78 17.02 -3.48
C LEU A 430 -11.91 17.30 -4.49
N PRO A 431 -12.79 16.32 -4.77
CA PRO A 431 -14.03 16.59 -5.47
C PRO A 431 -14.97 17.42 -4.59
N GLU A 432 -16.01 18.00 -5.19
CA GLU A 432 -17.10 18.61 -4.42
C GLU A 432 -17.88 17.52 -3.66
N PHE A 433 -18.09 17.75 -2.37
CA PHE A 433 -18.95 16.93 -1.51
C PHE A 433 -20.17 17.75 -1.10
N HIS A 434 -21.34 17.10 -1.06
CA HIS A 434 -22.63 17.72 -0.77
C HIS A 434 -23.21 17.31 0.58
#